data_AF-A0A1M7P8N7-F1
#
_entry.id   AF-A0A1M7P8N7-F1
#
_cell.length_a   1.000
_cell.length_b   1.000
_cell.length_c   1.000
_cell.angle_alpha   90.00
_cell.angle_beta   90.00
_cell.angle_gamma   90.00
#
_symmetry.space_group_name_H-M   'P 1'
#
loop_
_entity.id
_entity.type
_entity.pdbx_description
1 polymer ?
#
loop_
_entity_poly.entity_id
_entity_poly.type
_entity_poly.pdbx_seq_one_letter_code
_entity_poly.pdbx_strand_id
1 'polypeptide(L)'
;MLESTHSNITLILSKISKIGSRCGIMLIVCYVVLSLMSAYMDPNFDQHRLAEDFAPFIIFAIGVNVVCQLVIMMIRTKANSD
;
A
#
# COMPACT_ATOMS: atom_id res chain seq x y z
N MET A 1 -27.78 14.79 -4.74
CA MET A 1 -26.39 15.24 -4.47
C MET A 1 -25.58 14.23 -3.66
N LEU A 2 -26.15 13.58 -2.63
CA LEU A 2 -25.43 12.63 -1.78
C LEU A 2 -24.87 11.40 -2.53
N GLU A 3 -25.65 10.79 -3.44
CA GLU A 3 -25.21 9.63 -4.25
C GLU A 3 -24.03 9.93 -5.20
N SER A 4 -24.03 11.12 -5.81
CA SER A 4 -22.93 11.57 -6.67
C SER A 4 -21.62 11.70 -5.89
N THR A 5 -21.69 12.25 -4.68
CA THR A 5 -20.52 12.36 -3.79
C THR A 5 -20.03 10.99 -3.35
N HIS A 6 -20.94 10.06 -3.04
CA HIS A 6 -20.61 8.69 -2.62
C HIS A 6 -19.92 7.89 -3.74
N SER A 7 -20.43 8.01 -4.97
CA SER A 7 -19.85 7.39 -6.16
C SER A 7 -18.44 7.90 -6.45
N ASN A 8 -18.23 9.22 -6.41
CA ASN A 8 -16.92 9.82 -6.64
C ASN A 8 -15.88 9.43 -5.57
N ILE A 9 -16.28 9.42 -4.29
CA ILE A 9 -15.40 8.99 -3.19
C ILE A 9 -15.00 7.52 -3.37
N THR A 10 -15.95 6.64 -3.66
CA THR A 10 -15.69 5.21 -3.88
C THR A 10 -14.74 4.98 -5.07
N LEU A 11 -14.91 5.74 -6.15
CA LEU A 11 -14.04 5.68 -7.33
C LEU A 11 -12.62 6.15 -7.03
N ILE A 12 -12.46 7.24 -6.27
CA ILE A 12 -11.16 7.76 -5.84
C ILE A 12 -10.47 6.76 -4.91
N LEU A 13 -11.17 6.24 -3.90
CA LEU A 13 -10.61 5.23 -3.00
C LEU A 13 -10.20 3.96 -3.73
N SER A 14 -10.97 3.51 -4.74
CA SER A 14 -10.58 2.34 -5.53
C SER A 14 -9.30 2.59 -6.34
N LYS A 15 -9.13 3.79 -6.92
CA LYS A 15 -7.89 4.17 -7.62
C LYS A 15 -6.71 4.21 -6.66
N ILE A 16 -6.87 4.84 -5.49
CA ILE A 16 -5.82 4.91 -4.46
C ILE A 16 -5.46 3.50 -3.96
N SER A 17 -6.44 2.62 -3.72
CA SER A 17 -6.20 1.22 -3.32
C SER A 17 -5.42 0.44 -4.39
N LYS A 18 -5.78 0.57 -5.68
CA LYS A 18 -5.02 -0.06 -6.77
C LYS A 18 -3.59 0.46 -6.87
N ILE A 19 -3.39 1.77 -6.72
CA ILE A 19 -2.08 2.40 -6.73
C ILE A 19 -1.27 1.95 -5.50
N GLY A 20 -1.87 1.95 -4.31
CA GLY A 20 -1.24 1.51 -3.07
C GLY A 20 -0.81 0.05 -3.11
N SER A 21 -1.65 -0.84 -3.65
CA SER A 21 -1.28 -2.25 -3.86
C SER A 21 -0.11 -2.42 -4.83
N ARG A 22 -0.10 -1.68 -5.96
CA ARG A 22 1.02 -1.70 -6.91
C ARG A 22 2.31 -1.13 -6.30
N CYS A 23 2.22 -0.02 -5.56
CA CYS A 23 3.35 0.55 -4.84
C CYS A 23 3.90 -0.40 -3.77
N GLY A 24 3.04 -1.07 -3.00
CA GLY A 24 3.47 -2.06 -2.01
C GLY A 24 4.26 -3.20 -2.65
N ILE A 25 3.75 -3.76 -3.76
CA ILE A 25 4.47 -4.81 -4.51
C ILE A 25 5.81 -4.28 -5.04
N MET A 26 5.82 -3.08 -5.62
CA MET A 26 7.04 -2.47 -6.14
C MET A 26 8.09 -2.26 -5.05
N LEU A 27 7.69 -1.81 -3.86
CA LEU A 27 8.59 -1.61 -2.71
C LEU A 27 9.19 -2.93 -2.22
N ILE A 28 8.39 -4.00 -2.16
CA ILE A 28 8.88 -5.34 -1.81
C ILE A 28 9.91 -5.83 -2.85
N VAL A 29 9.59 -5.70 -4.14
CA VAL A 29 10.50 -6.09 -5.21
C VAL A 29 11.80 -5.28 -5.16
N CYS A 30 11.71 -3.96 -4.96
CA CYS A 30 12.88 -3.10 -4.78
C CYS A 30 13.73 -3.54 -3.59
N TYR A 31 13.13 -3.84 -2.44
CA TYR A 31 13.85 -4.32 -1.26
C TYR A 31 14.61 -5.62 -1.54
N VAL A 32 13.97 -6.59 -2.20
CA VAL A 32 14.60 -7.87 -2.55
C VAL A 32 15.76 -7.68 -3.53
N VAL A 33 15.57 -6.87 -4.57
CA VAL A 33 16.61 -6.59 -5.57
C VAL A 33 17.80 -5.86 -4.95
N LEU A 34 17.55 -4.85 -4.11
CA LEU A 34 18.59 -4.13 -3.39
C LEU A 34 19.34 -5.05 -2.43
N SER A 35 18.63 -5.90 -1.68
CA SER A 35 19.26 -6.88 -0.79
C SER A 35 20.16 -7.85 -1.54
N LEU A 36 19.73 -8.36 -2.69
CA LEU A 36 20.51 -9.25 -3.56
C LEU A 36 21.75 -8.56 -4.14
N MET A 37 21.59 -7.34 -4.66
CA MET A 37 22.71 -6.57 -5.20
C MET A 37 23.73 -6.23 -4.13
N SER A 38 23.27 -5.83 -2.94
CA SER A 38 24.14 -5.53 -1.82
C SER A 38 24.87 -6.77 -1.31
N ALA A 39 24.20 -7.91 -1.18
CA ALA A 39 24.85 -9.17 -0.78
C ALA A 39 25.89 -9.65 -1.80
N TYR A 40 25.72 -9.32 -3.08
CA TYR A 40 26.69 -9.62 -4.13
C TYR A 40 27.90 -8.68 -4.12
N MET A 41 27.68 -7.41 -3.76
CA MET A 41 28.72 -6.36 -3.75
C MET A 41 29.55 -6.36 -2.45
N ASP A 42 28.93 -6.64 -1.31
CA ASP A 42 29.59 -6.63 0.00
C ASP A 42 29.03 -7.76 0.89
N PRO A 43 29.84 -8.79 1.23
CA PRO A 43 29.41 -9.88 2.10
C PRO A 43 29.17 -9.45 3.56
N ASN A 44 29.63 -8.26 3.98
CA ASN A 44 29.34 -7.68 5.30
C ASN A 44 28.17 -6.69 5.28
N PHE A 45 27.36 -6.70 4.22
CA PHE A 45 26.25 -5.78 4.09
C PHE A 45 25.24 -5.89 5.25
N ASP A 46 24.94 -4.75 5.86
CA ASP A 46 24.04 -4.66 7.00
C ASP A 46 22.57 -4.65 6.56
N GLN A 47 22.04 -5.84 6.31
CA GLN A 47 20.67 -6.07 5.86
C GLN A 47 19.61 -5.51 6.83
N HIS A 48 19.96 -5.35 8.11
CA HIS A 48 19.05 -4.80 9.12
C HIS A 48 18.74 -3.33 8.86
N ARG A 49 19.75 -2.55 8.51
CA ARG A 49 19.61 -1.12 8.21
C ARG A 49 18.80 -0.88 6.93
N LEU A 50 18.99 -1.72 5.90
CA LEU A 50 18.17 -1.67 4.69
C LEU A 50 16.69 -2.00 4.99
N ALA A 51 16.44 -2.92 5.91
CA ALA A 51 15.08 -3.24 6.34
C ALA A 51 14.43 -2.08 7.12
N GLU A 52 15.17 -1.40 8.00
CA GLU A 52 14.69 -0.20 8.70
C GLU A 52 14.29 0.92 7.75
N ASP A 53 15.07 1.14 6.69
CA ASP A 53 14.76 2.19 5.71
C ASP A 53 13.53 1.85 4.86
N PHE A 54 13.31 0.57 4.51
CA PHE A 54 12.20 0.14 3.65
C PHE A 54 10.91 -0.21 4.39
N ALA A 55 11.00 -0.69 5.64
CA ALA A 55 9.87 -1.04 6.48
C ALA A 55 8.80 0.07 6.59
N PRO A 56 9.12 1.35 6.87
CA PRO A 56 8.11 2.39 6.98
C PRO A 56 7.36 2.61 5.67
N PHE A 57 8.03 2.51 4.51
CA PHE A 57 7.38 2.64 3.21
C PHE A 57 6.43 1.47 2.92
N ILE A 58 6.84 0.25 3.25
CA ILE A 58 6.00 -0.95 3.09
C ILE A 58 4.78 -0.87 4.01
N ILE A 59 4.98 -0.54 5.30
CA ILE A 59 3.91 -0.39 6.28
C ILE A 59 2.94 0.72 5.87
N PHE A 60 3.45 1.85 5.39
CA PHE A 60 2.62 2.96 4.92
C PHE A 60 1.78 2.55 3.69
N ALA A 61 2.39 1.92 2.69
CA ALA A 61 1.69 1.47 1.49
C ALA A 61 0.59 0.44 1.79
N ILE A 62 0.87 -0.52 2.68
CA ILE A 62 -0.10 -1.53 3.10
C ILE A 62 -1.19 -0.89 3.97
N GLY A 63 -0.81 -0.05 4.94
CA GLY A 63 -1.72 0.61 5.86
C GLY A 63 -2.72 1.50 5.13
N VAL A 64 -2.27 2.34 4.20
CA VAL A 64 -3.14 3.18 3.37
C VAL A 64 -4.10 2.33 2.53
N ASN A 65 -3.64 1.19 2.00
CA ASN A 65 -4.48 0.29 1.23
C ASN A 65 -5.58 -0.37 2.09
N VAL A 66 -5.23 -0.86 3.28
CA VAL A 66 -6.18 -1.45 4.24
C VAL A 66 -7.22 -0.42 4.67
N VAL A 67 -6.79 0.80 5.00
CA VAL A 67 -7.70 1.90 5.36
C VAL A 67 -8.65 2.23 4.21
N CYS A 68 -8.16 2.32 2.97
CA CYS A 68 -9.02 2.51 1.80
C CYS A 68 -10.05 1.39 1.66
N GLN A 69 -9.66 0.12 1.82
CA GLN A 69 -10.60 -0.99 1.71
C GLN A 69 -11.65 -0.99 2.82
N LEU A 70 -11.26 -0.68 4.06
CA LEU A 70 -12.19 -0.55 5.18
C LEU A 70 -13.22 0.55 4.93
N VAL A 71 -12.80 1.72 4.45
CA VAL A 71 -13.71 2.81 4.13
C VAL A 71 -14.67 2.42 2.98
N ILE A 72 -14.18 1.73 1.94
CA ILE A 72 -15.04 1.20 0.86
C ILE A 72 -16.08 0.21 1.42
N MET A 73 -15.68 -0.68 2.32
CA MET A 73 -16.60 -1.64 2.96
C MET A 73 -17.65 -0.92 3.79
N MET A 74 -17.26 0.04 4.63
CA MET A 74 -18.21 0.82 5.45
C MET A 74 -19.23 1.58 4.59
N ILE A 75 -18.77 2.20 3.49
CA ILE A 75 -19.60 2.87 2.49
C ILE A 75 -20.63 1.89 1.89
N ARG A 76 -20.19 0.70 1.47
CA ARG A 76 -21.07 -0.33 0.90
C ARG A 76 -22.07 -0.88 1.91
N THR A 77 -21.64 -1.17 3.13
CA THR A 77 -22.52 -1.70 4.18
C THR A 77 -23.60 -0.69 4.53
N LYS A 78 -23.26 0.61 4.60
CA LYS A 78 -24.24 1.67 4.83
C LYS A 78 -25.24 1.79 3.69
N ALA A 79 -24.77 1.76 2.43
CA ALA A 79 -25.64 1.83 1.26
C ALA A 79 -26.58 0.61 1.09
N ASN A 80 -26.24 -0.55 1.67
CA ASN A 80 -27.09 -1.74 1.67
C ASN A 80 -28.02 -1.84 2.88
N SER A 81 -27.84 -0.97 3.89
CA SER A 81 -28.66 -0.96 5.11
C SER A 81 -29.76 0.12 5.09
N ASP A 82 -29.69 1.06 4.15
CA ASP A 82 -30.75 2.01 3.79
C ASP A 82 -31.59 1.45 2.63
#